data_AF-A0A1T4XZ94-F1
#
_entry.id   AF-A0A1T4XZ94-F1
#
_cell.length_a   1.000
_cell.length_b   1.000
_cell.length_c   1.000
_cell.angle_alpha   90.00
_cell.angle_beta   90.00
_cell.angle_gamma   90.00
#
_symmetry.space_group_name_H-M   'P 1'
#
loop_
_entity.id
_entity.type
_entity.pdbx_description
1 polymer ?
#
loop_
_entity_poly.entity_id
_entity_poly.type
_entity_poly.pdbx_seq_one_letter_code
_entity_poly.pdbx_strand_id
1 'polypeptide(L)'
;MEGAAVRAYMRMKEHVMKGGSEHRVALWRGTRVLKDLAVQAQATESLFDYLTDHLLANHLFGDDVCLEGFFEDDRMLHIVVSQPLVVGRHPVWRELVEGLSRQGLILENPGSKLPVFNVIVAKEGGFIHPIDAHFYFDDQAARIDALKRLGILGP
;
A
#
# COMPACT_ATOMS: atom_id res chain seq x y z
N MET A 1 -2.71 19.86 9.69
CA MET A 1 -4.12 20.14 9.36
C MET A 1 -4.73 18.81 8.91
N GLU A 2 -5.68 18.25 9.64
CA GLU A 2 -6.23 16.93 9.29
C GLU A 2 -7.03 17.00 7.98
N GLY A 3 -6.82 16.05 7.08
CA GLY A 3 -7.57 15.93 5.84
C GLY A 3 -9.00 15.42 6.07
N ALA A 4 -9.91 15.65 5.11
CA ALA A 4 -11.27 15.13 5.19
C ALA A 4 -11.33 13.59 5.26
N ALA A 5 -10.37 12.92 4.61
CA ALA A 5 -10.19 11.48 4.63
C ALA A 5 -9.65 10.95 5.98
N VAL A 6 -8.69 11.64 6.61
CA VAL A 6 -8.22 11.30 7.97
C VAL A 6 -9.38 11.39 8.97
N ARG A 7 -10.18 12.46 8.92
CA ARG A 7 -11.39 12.59 9.75
C ARG A 7 -12.43 11.51 9.43
N ALA A 8 -12.56 11.10 8.17
CA ALA A 8 -13.46 10.02 7.78
C ALA A 8 -12.98 8.69 8.37
N TYR A 9 -11.69 8.36 8.23
CA TYR A 9 -11.09 7.17 8.82
C TYR A 9 -11.31 7.11 10.34
N MET A 10 -11.07 8.21 11.05
CA MET A 10 -11.28 8.28 12.50
C MET A 10 -12.70 7.97 12.94
N ARG A 11 -13.70 8.44 12.17
CA ARG A 11 -15.12 8.11 12.39
C ARG A 11 -15.47 6.67 11.97
N MET A 12 -14.69 6.11 11.06
CA MET A 12 -14.88 4.76 10.53
C MET A 12 -14.17 3.68 11.36
N LYS A 13 -13.51 4.03 12.47
CA LYS A 13 -12.94 3.06 13.43
C LYS A 13 -13.99 2.02 13.91
N GLU A 14 -15.28 2.33 13.80
CA GLU A 14 -16.39 1.42 14.14
C GLU A 14 -16.80 0.46 13.00
N HIS A 15 -16.35 0.71 11.77
CA HIS A 15 -16.66 -0.08 10.56
C HIS A 15 -15.38 -0.64 9.92
N VAL A 16 -14.37 -0.92 10.76
CA VAL A 16 -13.08 -1.47 10.32
C VAL A 16 -13.31 -2.85 9.73
N MET A 17 -12.87 -3.01 8.48
CA MET A 17 -12.85 -4.30 7.83
C MET A 17 -11.61 -5.06 8.29
N LYS A 18 -11.70 -6.40 8.30
CA LYS A 18 -10.57 -7.22 8.73
C LYS A 18 -9.41 -7.05 7.74
N GLY A 19 -8.40 -6.28 8.16
CA GLY A 19 -7.14 -6.02 7.46
C GLY A 19 -6.12 -7.13 7.62
N GLY A 20 -4.95 -6.94 7.00
CA GLY A 20 -3.75 -7.72 7.28
C GLY A 20 -3.18 -7.40 8.68
N SER A 21 -2.07 -8.04 9.06
CA SER A 21 -1.43 -7.79 10.37
C SER A 21 -0.90 -6.36 10.54
N GLU A 22 -0.60 -5.67 9.43
CA GLU A 22 0.10 -4.38 9.43
C GLU A 22 -0.83 -3.17 9.25
N HIS A 23 -1.97 -3.34 8.57
CA HIS A 23 -2.88 -2.24 8.24
C HIS A 23 -4.29 -2.46 8.75
N ARG A 24 -4.88 -1.38 9.26
CA ARG A 24 -6.33 -1.29 9.43
C ARG A 24 -6.93 -0.75 8.14
N VAL A 25 -8.04 -1.34 7.67
CA VAL A 25 -8.64 -1.00 6.38
C VAL A 25 -10.11 -0.64 6.54
N ALA A 26 -10.56 0.37 5.81
CA ALA A 26 -11.95 0.81 5.81
C ALA A 26 -12.43 1.22 4.40
N LEU A 27 -13.69 0.93 4.07
CA LEU A 27 -14.27 1.27 2.75
C LEU A 27 -14.65 2.76 2.68
N TRP A 28 -14.04 3.53 1.79
CA TRP A 28 -14.31 4.95 1.66
C TRP A 28 -15.06 5.28 0.38
N ARG A 29 -16.23 5.92 0.54
CA ARG A 29 -17.09 6.38 -0.57
C ARG A 29 -17.52 5.28 -1.55
N GLY A 30 -17.46 4.01 -1.13
CA GLY A 30 -17.87 2.84 -1.94
C GLY A 30 -16.93 2.48 -3.10
N THR A 31 -15.98 3.34 -3.45
CA THR A 31 -15.09 3.16 -4.62
C THR A 31 -13.62 3.13 -4.27
N ARG A 32 -13.26 3.47 -3.02
CA ARG A 32 -11.89 3.47 -2.53
C ARG A 32 -11.81 2.75 -1.18
N VAL A 33 -10.60 2.38 -0.79
CA VAL A 33 -10.29 1.95 0.58
C VAL A 33 -9.32 2.93 1.21
N LEU A 34 -9.49 3.16 2.51
CA LEU A 34 -8.53 3.84 3.37
C LEU A 34 -7.73 2.77 4.10
N LYS A 35 -6.41 2.92 4.10
CA LYS A 35 -5.49 2.13 4.91
C LYS A 35 -4.86 3.05 5.95
N ASP A 36 -4.88 2.60 7.19
CA ASP A 36 -4.16 3.19 8.30
C ASP A 36 -3.00 2.29 8.67
N LEU A 37 -1.83 2.92 8.78
CA LEU A 37 -0.59 2.28 9.17
C LEU A 37 0.08 3.05 10.30
N ALA A 38 0.37 2.35 11.39
CA ALA A 38 1.26 2.84 12.43
C ALA A 38 2.71 2.68 11.94
N VAL A 39 3.45 3.79 11.79
CA VAL A 39 4.82 3.80 11.24
C VAL A 39 5.76 2.90 12.04
N GLN A 40 5.58 2.84 13.35
CA GLN A 40 6.40 2.03 14.25
C GLN A 40 6.12 0.52 14.16
N ALA A 41 5.06 0.11 13.46
CA ALA A 41 4.65 -1.28 13.31
C ALA A 41 5.00 -1.86 11.91
N GLN A 42 5.73 -1.13 11.08
CA GLN A 42 6.01 -1.51 9.69
C GLN A 42 7.08 -2.59 9.53
N ALA A 43 6.94 -3.38 8.46
CA ALA A 43 7.97 -4.27 7.93
C ALA A 43 8.98 -3.56 6.98
N THR A 44 8.77 -2.28 6.67
CA THR A 44 9.67 -1.45 5.84
C THR A 44 10.74 -0.75 6.67
N GLU A 45 11.93 -0.56 6.11
CA GLU A 45 13.09 -0.01 6.83
C GLU A 45 12.90 1.46 7.25
N SER A 46 12.13 2.25 6.49
CA SER A 46 11.84 3.64 6.82
C SER A 46 10.49 4.15 6.28
N LEU A 47 10.02 5.26 6.85
CA LEU A 47 8.87 6.04 6.33
C LEU A 47 9.12 6.51 4.88
N PHE A 48 10.37 6.83 4.56
CA PHE A 48 10.75 7.26 3.21
C PHE A 48 10.52 6.14 2.20
N ASP A 49 10.95 4.93 2.52
CA ASP A 49 10.77 3.75 1.65
C ASP A 49 9.29 3.45 1.45
N TYR A 50 8.51 3.47 2.53
CA TYR A 50 7.07 3.26 2.43
C TYR A 50 6.36 4.29 1.54
N LEU A 51 6.68 5.58 1.67
CA LEU A 51 6.04 6.61 0.84
C LEU A 51 6.47 6.53 -0.62
N THR A 52 7.73 6.16 -0.87
CA THR A 52 8.25 6.05 -2.23
C THR A 52 7.86 4.74 -2.92
N ASP A 53 7.55 3.68 -2.16
CA ASP A 53 6.92 2.46 -2.66
C ASP A 53 5.56 2.78 -3.31
N HIS A 54 4.75 3.65 -2.70
CA HIS A 54 3.48 4.10 -3.30
C HIS A 54 3.67 4.88 -4.60
N LEU A 55 4.73 5.70 -4.70
CA LEU A 55 5.04 6.41 -5.94
C LEU A 55 5.44 5.43 -7.06
N LEU A 56 6.24 4.42 -6.73
CA LEU A 56 6.63 3.36 -7.67
C LEU A 56 5.44 2.51 -8.08
N ALA A 57 4.58 2.11 -7.14
CA ALA A 57 3.35 1.37 -7.43
C ALA A 57 2.41 2.16 -8.37
N ASN A 58 2.24 3.46 -8.10
CA ASN A 58 1.47 4.33 -8.99
C ASN A 58 2.06 4.42 -10.39
N HIS A 59 3.39 4.52 -10.50
CA HIS A 59 4.07 4.63 -11.79
C HIS A 59 4.03 3.31 -12.59
N LEU A 60 4.30 2.19 -11.94
CA LEU A 60 4.45 0.88 -12.60
C LEU A 60 3.10 0.19 -12.87
N PHE A 61 2.15 0.34 -11.94
CA PHE A 61 0.89 -0.41 -11.97
C PHE A 61 -0.35 0.47 -12.16
N GLY A 62 -0.22 1.79 -12.03
CA GLY A 62 -1.36 2.70 -12.10
C GLY A 62 -2.32 2.57 -10.91
N ASP A 63 -1.80 2.16 -9.74
CA ASP A 63 -2.60 1.84 -8.56
C ASP A 63 -3.35 3.04 -7.94
N ASP A 64 -3.05 4.28 -8.34
CA ASP A 64 -3.72 5.50 -7.87
C ASP A 64 -3.79 5.61 -6.33
N VAL A 65 -2.70 5.24 -5.67
CA VAL A 65 -2.52 5.40 -4.23
C VAL A 65 -2.32 6.87 -3.90
N CYS A 66 -3.11 7.38 -2.97
CA CYS A 66 -3.11 8.77 -2.52
C CYS A 66 -2.70 8.85 -1.05
N LEU A 67 -1.78 9.75 -0.70
CA LEU A 67 -1.53 10.13 0.68
C LEU A 67 -2.65 11.06 1.16
N GLU A 68 -3.44 10.60 2.12
CA GLU A 68 -4.60 11.34 2.64
C GLU A 68 -4.25 12.21 3.84
N GLY A 69 -3.16 11.87 4.54
CA GLY A 69 -2.59 12.64 5.62
C GLY A 69 -2.03 11.78 6.73
N PHE A 70 -1.82 12.45 7.86
CA PHE A 70 -1.21 11.87 9.05
C PHE A 70 -2.05 12.19 10.29
N PHE A 71 -1.95 11.34 11.29
CA PHE A 71 -2.43 11.63 12.64
C PHE A 71 -1.53 11.00 13.68
N GLU A 72 -1.68 11.42 14.93
CA GLU A 72 -1.02 10.81 16.08
C GLU A 72 -2.08 10.09 16.92
N ASP A 73 -1.80 8.84 17.30
CA ASP A 73 -2.63 8.03 18.21
C ASP A 73 -1.68 7.28 19.15
N ASP A 74 -1.87 7.46 20.45
CA ASP A 74 -0.97 6.92 21.49
C ASP A 74 0.53 7.15 21.24
N ARG A 75 0.91 8.38 20.85
CA ARG A 75 2.28 8.80 20.49
C ARG A 75 2.89 8.08 19.28
N MET A 76 2.10 7.30 18.56
CA MET A 76 2.51 6.69 17.30
C MET A 76 2.09 7.58 16.15
N LEU A 77 2.96 7.69 15.14
CA LEU A 77 2.64 8.39 13.91
C LEU A 77 1.87 7.41 13.04
N HIS A 78 0.71 7.83 12.59
CA HIS A 78 -0.12 7.09 11.67
C HIS A 78 -0.16 7.78 10.31
N ILE A 79 -0.07 6.97 9.26
CA ILE A 79 -0.25 7.41 7.88
C ILE A 79 -1.59 6.87 7.40
N VAL A 80 -2.38 7.74 6.78
CA VAL A 80 -3.57 7.33 6.04
C VAL A 80 -3.28 7.44 4.56
N VAL A 81 -3.39 6.33 3.86
CA VAL A 81 -3.38 6.29 2.39
C VAL A 81 -4.72 5.80 1.88
N SER A 82 -5.09 6.18 0.65
CA SER A 82 -6.24 5.62 -0.04
C SER A 82 -5.83 5.00 -1.37
N GLN A 83 -6.58 4.02 -1.83
CA GLN A 83 -6.43 3.43 -3.18
C GLN A 83 -7.80 3.04 -3.73
N PRO A 84 -7.96 2.87 -5.05
CA PRO A 84 -9.16 2.32 -5.65
C PRO A 84 -9.53 0.96 -5.06
N LEU A 85 -10.83 0.71 -5.00
CA LEU A 85 -11.36 -0.58 -4.62
C LEU A 85 -11.12 -1.60 -5.73
N VAL A 86 -10.32 -2.63 -5.47
CA VAL A 86 -10.10 -3.73 -6.41
C VAL A 86 -11.01 -4.91 -6.05
N VAL A 87 -11.92 -5.24 -6.97
CA VAL A 87 -12.91 -6.33 -6.80
C VAL A 87 -12.51 -7.54 -7.66
N GLY A 88 -12.55 -8.76 -7.09
CA GLY A 88 -12.10 -9.98 -7.80
C GLY A 88 -11.41 -11.01 -6.90
N ARG A 89 -10.51 -11.83 -7.48
CA ARG A 89 -9.77 -12.88 -6.74
C ARG A 89 -8.27 -12.67 -6.81
N HIS A 90 -7.57 -12.91 -5.69
CA HIS A 90 -6.11 -12.89 -5.62
C HIS A 90 -5.56 -13.85 -6.67
N PRO A 91 -4.67 -13.40 -7.58
CA PRO A 91 -4.03 -14.29 -8.54
C PRO A 91 -3.28 -15.39 -7.80
N VAL A 92 -3.18 -16.60 -8.36
CA VAL A 92 -2.31 -17.60 -7.74
C VAL A 92 -0.87 -17.13 -7.81
N TRP A 93 -0.05 -17.48 -6.82
CA TRP A 93 1.34 -17.01 -6.69
C TRP A 93 2.15 -17.08 -7.99
N ARG A 94 2.02 -18.18 -8.74
CA ARG A 94 2.71 -18.36 -10.02
C ARG A 94 2.30 -17.33 -11.07
N GLU A 95 1.00 -17.12 -11.26
CA GLU A 95 0.47 -16.17 -12.26
C GLU A 95 0.94 -14.75 -11.95
N LEU A 96 0.99 -14.43 -10.67
CA LEU A 96 1.50 -13.18 -10.19
C LEU A 96 2.98 -12.99 -10.53
N VAL A 97 3.85 -13.93 -10.14
CA VAL A 97 5.29 -13.83 -10.38
C VAL A 97 5.55 -13.71 -11.87
N GLU A 98 4.89 -14.53 -12.69
CA GLU A 98 4.98 -14.43 -14.15
C GLU A 98 4.55 -13.05 -14.67
N GLY A 99 3.44 -12.50 -14.14
CA GLY A 99 2.94 -11.18 -14.51
C GLY A 99 3.90 -10.04 -14.16
N LEU A 100 4.51 -10.08 -12.97
CA LEU A 100 5.50 -9.10 -12.53
C LEU A 100 6.82 -9.25 -13.31
N SER A 101 7.27 -10.49 -13.58
CA SER A 101 8.47 -10.73 -14.38
C SER A 101 8.35 -10.26 -15.82
N ARG A 102 7.15 -10.33 -16.43
CA ARG A 102 6.90 -9.72 -17.74
C ARG A 102 7.04 -8.20 -17.74
N GLN A 103 6.94 -7.56 -16.58
CA GLN A 103 7.17 -6.13 -16.37
C GLN A 103 8.62 -5.82 -15.98
N GLY A 104 9.51 -6.82 -16.00
CA GLY A 104 10.93 -6.67 -15.66
C GLY A 104 11.24 -6.74 -14.17
N LEU A 105 10.26 -7.09 -13.32
CA LEU A 105 10.47 -7.22 -11.87
C LEU A 105 11.01 -8.61 -11.52
N ILE A 106 11.99 -8.64 -10.62
CA ILE A 106 12.67 -9.86 -10.18
C ILE A 106 12.26 -10.14 -8.73
N LEU A 107 11.87 -11.39 -8.46
CA LEU A 107 11.67 -11.86 -7.10
C LEU A 107 13.03 -12.25 -6.50
N GLU A 108 13.62 -11.39 -5.67
CA GLU A 108 14.93 -11.68 -5.05
C GLU A 108 14.87 -12.82 -4.03
N ASN A 109 13.75 -12.97 -3.32
CA ASN A 109 13.62 -14.00 -2.28
C ASN A 109 12.42 -14.93 -2.57
N PRO A 110 12.64 -16.15 -3.08
CA PRO A 110 11.58 -17.12 -3.33
C PRO A 110 10.90 -17.66 -2.06
N GLY A 111 11.49 -17.41 -0.88
CA GLY A 111 10.87 -17.68 0.43
C GLY A 111 10.08 -16.50 1.00
N SER A 112 10.08 -15.35 0.33
CA SER A 112 9.23 -14.22 0.71
C SER A 112 7.77 -14.63 0.60
N LYS A 113 7.03 -14.46 1.70
CA LYS A 113 5.57 -14.67 1.75
C LYS A 113 4.78 -13.51 1.12
N LEU A 114 5.48 -12.52 0.56
CA LEU A 114 4.92 -11.30 -0.02
C LEU A 114 5.31 -11.26 -1.51
N PRO A 115 4.35 -11.09 -2.42
CA PRO A 115 3.29 -10.12 -2.23
C PRO A 115 1.87 -10.73 -2.15
N VAL A 116 1.09 -10.23 -1.19
CA VAL A 116 -0.33 -10.54 -1.01
C VAL A 116 -1.15 -9.48 -1.77
N PHE A 117 -1.80 -9.88 -2.87
CA PHE A 117 -2.66 -9.10 -3.76
C PHE A 117 -4.10 -9.16 -3.32
N ASN A 118 -4.75 -8.02 -3.19
CA ASN A 118 -6.01 -7.97 -2.50
C ASN A 118 -7.09 -7.67 -3.44
N VAL A 119 -7.95 -8.65 -3.45
CA VAL A 119 -9.01 -8.73 -4.36
C VAL A 119 -10.15 -9.13 -3.48
N ILE A 120 -11.15 -8.27 -3.45
CA ILE A 120 -12.35 -8.54 -2.68
C ILE A 120 -12.97 -9.78 -3.29
N VAL A 121 -12.85 -10.90 -2.56
CA VAL A 121 -13.77 -12.02 -2.72
C VAL A 121 -15.12 -11.47 -2.34
N ALA A 122 -15.89 -11.10 -3.36
CA ALA A 122 -17.21 -10.51 -3.24
C ALA A 122 -18.14 -11.45 -2.46
N LYS A 123 -18.17 -11.28 -1.14
CA LYS A 123 -19.29 -11.55 -0.25
C LYS A 123 -19.25 -10.51 0.85
N GLU A 124 -20.43 -10.00 1.23
CA GLU A 124 -20.59 -9.26 2.47
C GLU A 124 -19.95 -10.06 3.62
N GLY A 125 -19.00 -9.45 4.33
CA GLY A 125 -18.18 -10.12 5.34
C GLY A 125 -16.85 -10.74 4.85
N GLY A 126 -16.45 -10.49 3.60
CA GLY A 126 -15.13 -10.90 3.08
C GLY A 126 -13.95 -10.17 3.73
N PHE A 127 -12.79 -10.81 3.71
CA PHE A 127 -11.54 -10.21 4.19
C PHE A 127 -11.02 -9.20 3.15
N ILE A 128 -10.61 -8.02 3.60
CA ILE A 128 -9.83 -7.09 2.78
C ILE A 128 -8.40 -7.17 3.26
N HIS A 129 -7.57 -7.80 2.46
CA HIS A 129 -6.15 -7.78 2.69
C HIS A 129 -5.57 -6.44 2.12
N PRO A 130 -4.49 -5.87 2.67
CA PRO A 130 -3.81 -4.64 2.16
C PRO A 130 -2.63 -4.97 1.21
N ILE A 131 -2.59 -4.37 -0.01
CA ILE A 131 -1.57 -4.71 -1.04
C ILE A 131 -0.49 -3.70 -0.90
N ASP A 132 0.72 -4.14 -0.58
CA ASP A 132 1.84 -3.24 -0.52
C ASP A 132 3.00 -3.94 -1.26
N ALA A 133 3.48 -3.28 -2.31
CA ALA A 133 4.63 -3.70 -3.08
C ALA A 133 5.86 -3.00 -2.49
N HIS A 134 6.83 -3.78 -2.04
CA HIS A 134 8.09 -3.25 -1.52
C HIS A 134 9.18 -3.34 -2.58
N PHE A 135 9.83 -2.23 -2.84
CA PHE A 135 10.89 -2.13 -3.84
C PHE A 135 12.24 -2.04 -3.12
N TYR A 136 13.15 -2.97 -3.39
CA TYR A 136 14.45 -2.98 -2.74
C TYR A 136 15.48 -2.22 -3.56
N PHE A 137 16.31 -1.44 -2.88
CA PHE A 137 17.42 -0.69 -3.45
C PHE A 137 18.63 -0.85 -2.51
N ASP A 138 19.83 -0.77 -3.05
CA ASP A 138 21.06 -0.91 -2.26
C ASP A 138 21.18 0.16 -1.17
N ASP A 139 20.71 1.38 -1.46
CA ASP A 139 20.65 2.48 -0.51
C ASP A 139 19.60 3.54 -0.91
N GLN A 140 19.41 4.53 -0.03
CA GLN A 140 18.47 5.63 -0.26
C GLN A 140 18.84 6.50 -1.48
N ALA A 141 20.13 6.64 -1.80
CA ALA A 141 20.58 7.44 -2.93
C ALA A 141 20.25 6.76 -4.26
N ALA A 142 20.43 5.44 -4.36
CA ALA A 142 20.03 4.62 -5.48
C ALA A 142 18.51 4.69 -5.71
N ARG A 143 17.70 4.65 -4.63
CA ARG A 143 16.25 4.84 -4.71
C ARG A 143 15.88 6.22 -5.25
N ILE A 144 16.49 7.30 -4.76
CA ILE A 144 16.25 8.67 -5.27
C ILE A 144 16.66 8.79 -6.74
N ASP A 145 17.83 8.27 -7.13
CA ASP A 145 18.30 8.29 -8.52
C ASP A 145 17.33 7.56 -9.45
N ALA A 146 16.84 6.38 -9.04
CA ALA A 146 15.83 5.64 -9.79
C ALA A 146 14.54 6.45 -9.96
N LEU A 147 14.00 7.04 -8.88
CA LEU A 147 12.79 7.87 -8.94
C LEU A 147 12.97 9.09 -9.87
N LYS A 148 14.15 9.71 -9.89
CA LYS A 148 14.48 10.79 -10.83
C LYS A 148 14.55 10.30 -12.28
N ARG A 149 15.21 9.17 -12.54
CA ARG A 149 15.30 8.57 -13.89
C ARG A 149 13.94 8.17 -14.45
N LEU A 150 13.03 7.76 -13.58
CA LEU A 150 11.63 7.46 -13.93
C LEU A 150 10.77 8.72 -14.13
N GLY A 151 11.31 9.90 -13.86
CA GLY A 151 10.59 11.18 -13.96
C GLY A 151 9.51 11.35 -12.88
N ILE A 152 9.56 10.56 -11.80
CA ILE A 152 8.62 10.64 -10.67
C ILE A 152 8.97 11.83 -9.78
N LEU A 153 10.27 12.03 -9.53
CA LEU A 153 10.79 13.21 -8.84
C LEU A 153 11.33 14.21 -9.86
N GLY A 154 11.21 15.49 -9.53
CA GLY A 154 11.84 16.56 -10.31
C GLY A 154 13.38 16.46 -10.32
N PRO A 155 14.03 17.20 -11.23
CA PRO A 155 15.50 17.26 -11.30
C PRO A 155 16.12 17.72 -9.98
#